data_AF-A0A6J8B878-F1
#
_entry.id   AF-A0A6J8B878-F1
#
_cell.length_a   1.000
_cell.length_b   1.000
_cell.length_c   1.000
_cell.angle_alpha   90.00
_cell.angle_beta   90.00
_cell.angle_gamma   90.00
#
_symmetry.space_group_name_H-M   'P 1'
#
loop_
_entity.id
_entity.type
_entity.pdbx_description
1 polymer ?
#
loop_
_entity_poly.entity_id
_entity_poly.type
_entity_poly.pdbx_seq_one_letter_code
_entity_poly.pdbx_strand_id
1 'polypeptide(L)'
;MEGKDSSDTESTTSDIMDDREDLIDCRDCGLIFAHNQGLKDHNCRKKLIRLPMPGDALDGILRGTSATVCCADDLPAYVIDRPKMCVVNTDNCNQEGTHWVAFHFPVSGPPEFFFYSRGGAPDTYQQRFRNVLIVNGPQYRFFGCQIQPDHLETCGLYCAYYVKMRSQSIKMDDVLNYFLSDDLDANDRKLIALFSF
;
A
#
# COMPACT_ATOMS: atom_id res chain seq x y z
N MET A 1 -27.42 51.97 70.72
CA MET A 1 -27.83 52.73 69.52
C MET A 1 -26.63 52.68 68.58
N GLU A 2 -26.51 51.60 67.80
CA GLU A 2 -27.04 51.47 66.42
C GLU A 2 -26.31 52.44 65.47
N GLY A 3 -25.69 52.08 64.34
CA GLY A 3 -25.57 50.85 63.56
C GLY A 3 -24.23 50.86 62.78
N LYS A 4 -23.71 49.70 62.35
CA LYS A 4 -23.76 49.16 60.97
C LYS A 4 -23.28 50.16 59.89
N ASP A 5 -22.15 49.87 59.24
CA ASP A 5 -22.18 49.20 57.94
C ASP A 5 -20.80 48.75 57.47
N SER A 6 -20.79 47.50 56.98
CA SER A 6 -19.71 46.78 56.35
C SER A 6 -19.73 47.07 54.85
N SER A 7 -18.57 47.16 54.20
CA SER A 7 -18.46 46.82 52.78
C SER A 7 -17.04 46.35 52.46
N ASP A 8 -16.89 45.03 52.46
CA ASP A 8 -15.77 44.32 51.87
C ASP A 8 -15.93 44.38 50.35
N THR A 9 -14.95 44.97 49.65
CA THR A 9 -14.84 44.88 48.20
C THR A 9 -14.04 43.63 47.83
N GLU A 10 -14.74 42.54 47.54
CA GLU A 10 -14.18 41.36 46.87
C GLU A 10 -13.82 41.71 45.42
N SER A 11 -12.54 41.58 45.09
CA SER A 11 -12.01 41.67 43.73
C SER A 11 -12.27 40.33 43.04
N THR A 12 -13.29 40.28 42.18
CA THR A 12 -13.57 39.16 41.30
C THR A 12 -12.62 39.21 40.11
N THR A 13 -11.49 38.49 40.18
CA THR A 13 -10.73 38.11 39.00
C THR A 13 -11.57 37.09 38.22
N SER A 14 -12.21 37.54 37.15
CA SER A 14 -12.90 36.68 36.19
C SER A 14 -11.90 35.75 35.52
N ASP A 15 -12.04 34.46 35.79
CA ASP A 15 -11.38 33.37 35.07
C ASP A 15 -11.71 33.48 33.58
N ILE A 16 -10.71 33.84 32.78
CA ILE A 16 -10.75 33.68 31.32
C ILE A 16 -10.65 32.17 31.09
N MET A 17 -11.81 31.54 30.89
CA MET A 17 -11.87 30.15 30.43
C MET A 17 -11.25 30.10 29.03
N ASP A 18 -10.07 29.50 28.95
CA ASP A 18 -9.35 29.21 27.71
C ASP A 18 -10.17 28.15 26.95
N ASP A 19 -11.13 28.60 26.14
CA ASP A 19 -11.93 27.79 25.21
C ASP A 19 -11.03 27.25 24.07
N ARG A 20 -9.96 26.54 24.42
CA ARG A 20 -9.25 25.69 23.48
C ARG A 20 -10.11 24.47 23.26
N GLU A 21 -10.90 24.51 22.20
CA GLU A 21 -11.54 23.31 21.67
C GLU A 21 -10.47 22.22 21.52
N ASP A 22 -10.63 21.12 22.27
CA ASP A 22 -9.74 19.97 22.21
C ASP A 22 -9.77 19.40 20.78
N LEU A 23 -8.78 19.81 19.99
CA LEU A 23 -8.59 19.31 18.64
C LEU A 23 -8.22 17.82 18.72
N ILE A 24 -9.01 16.99 18.05
CA ILE A 24 -8.85 15.53 18.06
C ILE A 24 -8.26 15.07 16.74
N ASP A 25 -7.14 14.36 16.79
CA ASP A 25 -6.47 13.83 15.62
C ASP A 25 -6.97 12.42 15.25
N CYS A 26 -7.29 12.20 13.98
CA CYS A 26 -7.46 10.84 13.48
C CYS A 26 -6.08 10.19 13.33
N ARG A 27 -5.74 9.27 14.24
CA ARG A 27 -4.45 8.53 14.22
C ARG A 27 -4.16 7.79 12.91
N ASP A 28 -5.18 7.50 12.12
CA ASP A 28 -5.03 6.77 10.86
C ASP A 28 -4.72 7.71 9.70
N CYS A 29 -5.22 8.96 9.69
CA CYS A 29 -5.02 9.88 8.57
C CYS A 29 -4.36 11.22 8.85
N GLY A 30 -4.22 11.62 10.11
CA GLY A 30 -3.65 12.90 10.53
C GLY A 30 -4.59 14.08 10.35
N LEU A 31 -5.85 13.87 9.98
CA LEU A 31 -6.85 14.95 9.95
C LEU A 31 -7.24 15.33 11.38
N ILE A 32 -7.40 16.62 11.58
CA ILE A 32 -7.74 17.23 12.86
C ILE A 32 -9.23 17.60 12.84
N PHE A 33 -9.95 17.22 13.89
CA PHE A 33 -11.37 17.47 14.05
C PHE A 33 -11.61 18.34 15.27
N ALA A 34 -12.49 19.34 15.15
CA ALA A 34 -12.87 20.19 16.28
C ALA A 34 -13.69 19.42 17.34
N HIS A 35 -14.36 18.33 16.95
CA HIS A 35 -15.23 17.56 17.85
C HIS A 35 -15.18 16.07 17.57
N ASN A 36 -15.40 15.27 18.62
CA ASN A 36 -15.44 13.81 18.58
C ASN A 36 -16.48 13.24 17.59
N GLN A 37 -17.60 13.94 17.37
CA GLN A 37 -18.61 13.51 16.42
C GLN A 37 -18.06 13.54 14.98
N GLY A 38 -17.25 14.56 14.64
CA GLY A 38 -16.56 14.63 13.34
C GLY A 38 -15.59 13.47 13.13
N LEU A 39 -14.90 13.01 14.17
CA LEU A 39 -14.05 11.82 14.11
C LEU A 39 -14.87 10.51 13.99
N LYS A 40 -16.01 10.41 14.67
CA LYS A 40 -16.90 9.23 14.59
C LYS A 40 -17.55 9.09 13.22
N ASP A 41 -17.93 10.21 12.61
CA ASP A 41 -18.53 10.26 11.28
C ASP A 41 -17.45 10.24 10.17
N HIS A 42 -16.19 10.45 10.53
CA HIS A 42 -15.06 10.32 9.62
C HIS A 42 -14.85 8.86 9.23
N ASN A 43 -15.35 8.52 8.04
CA ASN A 43 -15.00 7.26 7.38
C ASN A 43 -13.55 7.34 6.87
N CYS A 44 -12.60 7.06 7.76
CA CYS A 44 -11.19 7.10 7.45
C CYS A 44 -10.86 6.03 6.40
N ARG A 45 -10.79 6.43 5.13
CA ARG A 45 -10.41 5.55 4.03
C ARG A 45 -8.98 4.98 4.17
N LYS A 46 -8.14 5.52 5.05
CA LYS A 46 -6.85 4.91 5.39
C LYS A 46 -6.98 3.65 6.27
N LYS A 47 -8.13 3.44 6.94
CA LYS A 47 -8.43 2.20 7.65
C LYS A 47 -8.59 1.00 6.70
N LEU A 48 -9.00 1.26 5.44
CA LEU A 48 -9.08 0.26 4.37
C LEU A 48 -7.70 -0.17 3.82
N ILE A 49 -6.61 0.52 4.16
CA ILE A 49 -5.26 0.24 3.65
C ILE A 49 -4.43 -0.58 4.67
N ARG A 50 -5.03 -0.94 5.81
CA ARG A 50 -4.41 -1.75 6.88
C ARG A 50 -4.84 -3.22 6.86
N LEU A 51 -5.51 -3.67 5.80
CA LEU A 51 -5.75 -5.10 5.60
C LEU A 51 -5.07 -5.53 4.30
N PRO A 52 -4.54 -6.77 4.23
CA PRO A 52 -3.96 -7.28 3.00
C PRO A 52 -5.00 -7.15 1.91
N MET A 53 -4.63 -6.53 0.79
CA MET A 53 -5.57 -6.33 -0.30
C MET A 53 -6.07 -7.69 -0.78
N PRO A 54 -7.39 -7.97 -0.75
CA PRO A 54 -7.90 -9.25 -1.20
C PRO A 54 -7.76 -9.36 -2.73
N GLY A 55 -7.67 -10.59 -3.23
CA GLY A 55 -7.40 -10.84 -4.65
C GLY A 55 -8.47 -10.24 -5.57
N ASP A 56 -9.74 -10.24 -5.15
CA ASP A 56 -10.87 -9.67 -5.89
C ASP A 56 -10.77 -8.14 -6.04
N ALA A 57 -10.24 -7.44 -5.03
CA ALA A 57 -9.94 -6.01 -5.13
C ALA A 57 -8.83 -5.74 -6.16
N LEU A 58 -7.78 -6.57 -6.18
CA LEU A 58 -6.73 -6.48 -7.21
C LEU A 58 -7.26 -6.76 -8.61
N ASP A 59 -8.09 -7.79 -8.77
CA ASP A 59 -8.78 -8.08 -10.04
C ASP A 59 -9.62 -6.88 -10.49
N GLY A 60 -10.31 -6.23 -9.55
CA GLY A 60 -11.05 -5.00 -9.80
C GLY A 60 -10.19 -3.88 -10.36
N ILE A 61 -9.02 -3.63 -9.75
CA ILE A 61 -8.06 -2.60 -10.16
C ILE A 61 -7.41 -2.94 -11.52
N LEU A 62 -7.12 -4.21 -11.76
CA LEU A 62 -6.45 -4.70 -12.96
C LEU A 62 -7.41 -4.94 -14.14
N ARG A 63 -8.70 -4.68 -13.96
CA ARG A 63 -9.70 -4.80 -15.02
C ARG A 63 -9.29 -3.99 -16.25
N GLY A 64 -9.24 -4.67 -17.39
CA GLY A 64 -8.81 -4.08 -18.67
C GLY A 64 -7.33 -4.26 -18.99
N THR A 65 -6.55 -4.87 -18.09
CA THR A 65 -5.21 -5.40 -18.40
C THR A 65 -5.30 -6.88 -18.78
N SER A 66 -4.22 -7.46 -19.33
CA SER A 66 -4.11 -8.89 -19.61
C SER A 66 -3.53 -9.69 -18.42
N ALA A 67 -3.45 -9.09 -17.24
CA ALA A 67 -2.85 -9.74 -16.07
C ALA A 67 -3.87 -10.62 -15.35
N THR A 68 -3.37 -11.68 -14.72
CA THR A 68 -4.16 -12.58 -13.87
C THR A 68 -3.75 -12.42 -12.41
N VAL A 69 -4.72 -12.41 -11.49
CA VAL A 69 -4.46 -12.52 -10.05
C VAL A 69 -4.58 -13.99 -9.63
N CYS A 70 -3.58 -14.54 -8.94
CA CYS A 70 -3.62 -15.93 -8.47
C CYS A 70 -2.81 -16.13 -7.18
N CYS A 71 -2.94 -17.30 -6.56
CA CYS A 71 -2.13 -17.72 -5.40
C CYS A 71 -0.80 -18.35 -5.84
N ALA A 72 0.09 -18.62 -4.88
CA ALA A 72 1.42 -19.17 -5.16
C ALA A 72 1.36 -20.51 -5.90
N ASP A 73 0.45 -21.40 -5.50
CA ASP A 73 0.36 -22.75 -6.05
C ASP A 73 -0.27 -22.83 -7.44
N ASP A 74 -1.07 -21.83 -7.82
CA ASP A 74 -1.70 -21.68 -9.13
C ASP A 74 -0.80 -21.03 -10.20
N LEU A 75 0.35 -20.44 -9.82
CA LEU A 75 1.28 -19.86 -10.78
C LEU A 75 1.84 -20.93 -11.74
N PRO A 76 1.59 -20.89 -13.06
CA PRO A 76 2.05 -21.93 -13.98
C PRO A 76 3.56 -22.10 -13.97
N ALA A 77 4.02 -23.36 -13.91
CA ALA A 77 5.44 -23.69 -13.96
C ALA A 77 6.09 -23.28 -15.30
N TYR A 78 5.36 -23.41 -16.41
CA TYR A 78 5.80 -23.06 -17.75
C TYR A 78 4.75 -22.17 -18.44
N VAL A 79 5.19 -21.08 -19.05
CA VAL A 79 4.35 -20.06 -19.69
C VAL A 79 4.51 -20.15 -21.20
N ILE A 80 3.48 -20.68 -21.85
CA ILE A 80 3.42 -20.91 -23.31
C ILE A 80 2.91 -19.64 -24.02
N ASP A 81 1.93 -18.97 -23.42
CA ASP A 81 1.25 -17.79 -23.91
C ASP A 81 2.00 -16.53 -23.47
N ARG A 82 2.72 -15.87 -24.37
CA ARG A 82 3.45 -14.62 -24.09
C ARG A 82 2.93 -13.45 -24.96
N PRO A 83 2.86 -12.21 -24.43
CA PRO A 83 3.30 -11.81 -23.09
C PRO A 83 2.28 -12.23 -22.02
N LYS A 84 2.76 -12.53 -20.81
CA LYS A 84 1.91 -12.86 -19.66
C LYS A 84 2.31 -12.06 -18.45
N MET A 85 1.33 -11.61 -17.68
CA MET A 85 1.55 -10.93 -16.40
C MET A 85 0.70 -11.61 -15.34
N CYS A 86 1.29 -11.85 -14.18
CA CYS A 86 0.59 -12.43 -13.04
C CYS A 86 0.85 -11.57 -11.81
N VAL A 87 -0.18 -11.24 -11.05
CA VAL A 87 -0.04 -10.77 -9.67
C VAL A 87 -0.33 -11.96 -8.77
N VAL A 88 0.70 -12.40 -8.06
CA VAL A 88 0.73 -13.70 -7.39
C VAL A 88 0.79 -13.46 -5.89
N ASN A 89 -0.11 -14.07 -5.14
CA ASN A 89 0.00 -14.10 -3.70
C ASN A 89 1.17 -15.00 -3.31
N THR A 90 1.96 -14.62 -2.30
CA THR A 90 3.05 -15.48 -1.81
C THR A 90 2.55 -16.72 -1.09
N ASP A 91 1.32 -16.69 -0.58
CA ASP A 91 0.70 -17.82 0.07
C ASP A 91 -0.06 -18.69 -0.93
N ASN A 92 -0.25 -19.96 -0.57
CA ASN A 92 -1.04 -20.91 -1.35
C ASN A 92 -2.53 -20.55 -1.27
N CYS A 93 -3.33 -21.08 -2.20
CA CYS A 93 -4.76 -20.78 -2.36
C CYS A 93 -5.61 -21.08 -1.11
N ASN A 94 -5.14 -21.96 -0.22
CA ASN A 94 -5.81 -22.33 1.03
C ASN A 94 -5.35 -21.49 2.25
N GLN A 95 -4.59 -20.43 2.03
CA GLN A 95 -4.04 -19.55 3.06
C GLN A 95 -4.61 -18.13 2.94
N GLU A 96 -4.31 -17.28 3.93
CA GLU A 96 -4.94 -15.96 4.10
C GLU A 96 -4.54 -14.93 3.04
N GLY A 97 -3.41 -15.13 2.38
CA GLY A 97 -2.99 -14.29 1.26
C GLY A 97 -2.30 -13.00 1.69
N THR A 98 -1.18 -13.11 2.39
CA THR A 98 -0.54 -12.03 3.15
C THR A 98 0.33 -11.07 2.34
N HIS A 99 0.84 -11.48 1.18
CA HIS A 99 1.76 -10.66 0.39
C HIS A 99 1.58 -10.89 -1.12
N TRP A 100 1.81 -9.86 -1.91
CA TRP A 100 1.62 -9.91 -3.37
C TRP A 100 2.92 -9.61 -4.11
N VAL A 101 3.22 -10.35 -5.16
CA VAL A 101 4.37 -10.10 -6.05
C VAL A 101 3.89 -10.09 -7.49
N ALA A 102 4.64 -9.49 -8.41
CA ALA A 102 4.28 -9.47 -9.82
C ALA A 102 5.31 -10.21 -10.68
N PHE A 103 4.81 -11.02 -11.61
CA PHE A 103 5.58 -11.69 -12.64
C PHE A 103 5.22 -11.11 -13.99
N HIS A 104 6.22 -10.93 -14.85
CA HIS A 104 6.03 -10.54 -16.22
C HIS A 104 6.91 -11.41 -17.13
N PHE A 105 6.26 -12.11 -18.06
CA PHE A 105 6.88 -12.97 -19.05
C PHE A 105 6.74 -12.29 -20.41
N PRO A 106 7.74 -11.52 -20.86
CA PRO A 106 7.65 -10.77 -22.11
C PRO A 106 7.68 -11.71 -23.33
N VAL A 107 7.19 -11.22 -24.48
CA VAL A 107 7.28 -11.94 -25.78
C VAL A 107 8.72 -12.34 -26.10
N SER A 108 9.65 -11.44 -25.82
CA SER A 108 11.09 -11.64 -26.00
C SER A 108 11.84 -11.05 -24.81
N GLY A 109 12.94 -11.72 -24.42
CA GLY A 109 13.77 -11.32 -23.29
C GLY A 109 13.54 -12.17 -22.02
N PRO A 110 14.26 -11.84 -20.94
CA PRO A 110 14.19 -12.58 -19.69
C PRO A 110 12.84 -12.34 -18.97
N PRO A 111 12.29 -13.34 -18.27
CA PRO A 111 11.22 -13.12 -17.29
C PRO A 111 11.61 -12.08 -16.24
N GLU A 112 10.64 -11.32 -15.78
CA GLU A 112 10.81 -10.30 -14.76
C GLU A 112 10.01 -10.68 -13.51
N PHE A 113 10.66 -10.52 -12.36
CA PHE A 113 10.06 -10.64 -11.03
C PHE A 113 10.12 -9.28 -10.36
N PHE A 114 8.95 -8.73 -10.08
CA PHE A 114 8.79 -7.44 -9.42
C PHE A 114 8.28 -7.65 -8.01
N PHE A 115 9.07 -7.17 -7.05
CA PHE A 115 8.69 -7.07 -5.65
C PHE A 115 9.21 -5.72 -5.12
N TYR A 116 8.65 -5.27 -4.01
CA TYR A 116 8.84 -3.90 -3.49
C TYR A 116 9.28 -3.87 -2.02
N SER A 117 9.27 -5.01 -1.32
CA SER A 117 9.56 -5.17 0.11
C SER A 117 10.96 -5.78 0.37
N ARG A 118 11.82 -5.09 1.12
CA ARG A 118 13.11 -5.57 1.67
C ARG A 118 14.17 -6.15 0.73
N GLY A 119 14.09 -5.95 -0.58
CA GLY A 119 15.17 -6.37 -1.47
C GLY A 119 15.24 -7.88 -1.76
N GLY A 120 14.23 -8.68 -1.39
CA GLY A 120 14.28 -10.14 -1.41
C GLY A 120 14.40 -10.77 -2.80
N ALA A 121 15.24 -11.79 -2.94
CA ALA A 121 15.27 -12.63 -4.13
C ALA A 121 13.98 -13.47 -4.24
N PRO A 122 13.57 -13.95 -5.43
CA PRO A 122 12.30 -14.68 -5.58
C PRO A 122 12.13 -15.88 -4.63
N ASP A 123 13.22 -16.56 -4.29
CA ASP A 123 13.27 -17.72 -3.38
C ASP A 123 13.13 -17.36 -1.89
N THR A 124 13.21 -16.08 -1.51
CA THR A 124 12.93 -15.65 -0.13
C THR A 124 11.44 -15.75 0.22
N TYR A 125 10.56 -15.75 -0.78
CA TYR A 125 9.12 -15.83 -0.60
C TYR A 125 8.61 -17.25 -0.76
N GLN A 126 8.94 -17.88 -1.89
CA GLN A 126 8.53 -19.23 -2.22
C GLN A 126 9.63 -19.88 -3.08
N GLN A 127 10.09 -21.06 -2.68
CA GLN A 127 11.15 -21.77 -3.42
C GLN A 127 10.77 -22.00 -4.89
N ARG A 128 9.47 -22.19 -5.18
CA ARG A 128 8.97 -22.38 -6.55
C ARG A 128 9.11 -21.15 -7.44
N PHE A 129 9.10 -19.92 -6.91
CA PHE A 129 9.13 -18.70 -7.72
C PHE A 129 10.41 -18.60 -8.55
N ARG A 130 11.55 -18.90 -7.93
CA ARG A 130 12.82 -18.99 -8.63
C ARG A 130 12.80 -20.07 -9.73
N ASN A 131 12.20 -21.22 -9.45
CA ASN A 131 12.09 -22.31 -10.42
C ASN A 131 11.23 -21.92 -11.62
N VAL A 132 10.09 -21.26 -11.41
CA VAL A 132 9.23 -20.74 -12.48
C VAL A 132 10.03 -19.79 -13.39
N LEU A 133 10.81 -18.88 -12.82
CA LEU A 133 11.61 -17.93 -13.60
C LEU A 133 12.68 -18.63 -14.45
N ILE A 134 13.42 -19.58 -13.85
CA ILE A 134 14.50 -20.34 -14.53
C ILE A 134 13.94 -21.22 -15.65
N VAL A 135 12.80 -21.88 -15.44
CA VAL A 135 12.16 -22.73 -16.45
C VAL A 135 11.63 -21.91 -17.63
N ASN A 136 11.33 -20.62 -17.42
CA ASN A 136 10.83 -19.72 -18.45
C ASN A 136 11.92 -18.86 -19.11
N GLY A 137 13.19 -19.01 -18.74
CA GLY A 137 14.31 -18.36 -19.42
C GLY A 137 15.66 -18.65 -18.75
N PRO A 138 16.78 -18.65 -19.52
CA PRO A 138 18.11 -18.90 -18.98
C PRO A 138 18.58 -17.81 -18.00
N GLN A 139 17.91 -16.65 -18.02
CA GLN A 139 18.15 -15.51 -17.16
C GLN A 139 16.79 -14.91 -16.78
N TYR A 140 16.70 -14.31 -15.60
CA TYR A 140 15.56 -13.51 -15.16
C TYR A 140 16.03 -12.19 -14.55
N ARG A 141 15.16 -11.18 -14.55
CA ARG A 141 15.40 -9.90 -13.90
C ARG A 141 14.60 -9.81 -12.62
N PHE A 142 15.21 -9.24 -11.59
CA PHE A 142 14.53 -8.78 -10.39
C PHE A 142 15.26 -7.55 -9.89
N PHE A 143 14.59 -6.75 -9.05
CA PHE A 143 15.18 -5.53 -8.53
C PHE A 143 15.20 -5.54 -7.00
N GLY A 144 16.40 -5.48 -6.42
CA GLY A 144 16.66 -5.68 -5.00
C GLY A 144 16.47 -4.45 -4.11
N CYS A 145 15.78 -3.40 -4.53
CA CYS A 145 15.59 -2.21 -3.69
C CYS A 145 14.23 -2.20 -3.02
N GLN A 146 14.22 -1.81 -1.76
CA GLN A 146 13.00 -1.52 -1.03
C GLN A 146 12.40 -0.20 -1.51
N ILE A 147 11.14 -0.24 -1.96
CA ILE A 147 10.39 0.95 -2.39
C ILE A 147 9.10 1.15 -1.59
N GLN A 148 8.70 0.13 -0.80
CA GLN A 148 7.60 0.17 0.15
C GLN A 148 8.15 0.14 1.59
N PRO A 149 7.59 0.94 2.52
CA PRO A 149 7.87 0.82 3.94
C PRO A 149 7.32 -0.49 4.54
N ASP A 150 8.07 -1.10 5.46
CA ASP A 150 7.75 -2.41 6.07
C ASP A 150 6.42 -2.49 6.82
N HIS A 151 5.85 -1.34 7.19
CA HIS A 151 4.68 -1.26 8.07
C HIS A 151 3.36 -1.06 7.32
N LEU A 152 3.38 -1.00 5.98
CA LEU A 152 2.20 -0.74 5.16
C LEU A 152 1.82 -1.94 4.28
N GLU A 153 0.50 -2.12 4.10
CA GLU A 153 -0.08 -3.24 3.35
C GLU A 153 -0.52 -2.80 1.93
N THR A 154 0.14 -1.79 1.38
CA THR A 154 -0.03 -1.26 0.01
C THR A 154 0.58 -2.15 -1.09
N CYS A 155 0.92 -3.36 -0.70
CA CYS A 155 1.81 -4.28 -1.37
C CYS A 155 1.22 -4.70 -2.75
N GLY A 156 -0.08 -4.96 -2.78
CA GLY A 156 -0.86 -5.19 -4.01
C GLY A 156 -0.92 -3.97 -4.95
N LEU A 157 -0.93 -2.73 -4.42
CA LEU A 157 -0.97 -1.53 -5.26
C LEU A 157 0.31 -1.33 -6.07
N TYR A 158 1.47 -1.69 -5.51
CA TYR A 158 2.73 -1.68 -6.26
C TYR A 158 2.69 -2.67 -7.43
N CYS A 159 2.20 -3.90 -7.18
CA CYS A 159 1.99 -4.89 -8.23
C CYS A 159 1.04 -4.37 -9.32
N ALA A 160 -0.08 -3.77 -8.91
CA ALA A 160 -1.06 -3.21 -9.84
C ALA A 160 -0.48 -2.08 -10.68
N TYR A 161 0.28 -1.18 -10.07
CA TYR A 161 0.98 -0.11 -10.78
C TYR A 161 1.99 -0.67 -11.78
N TYR A 162 2.84 -1.60 -11.37
CA TYR A 162 3.82 -2.24 -12.25
C TYR A 162 3.13 -2.88 -13.47
N VAL A 163 2.08 -3.67 -13.26
CA VAL A 163 1.31 -4.31 -14.35
C VAL A 163 0.72 -3.28 -15.31
N LYS A 164 0.14 -2.20 -14.78
CA LYS A 164 -0.44 -1.12 -15.60
C LYS A 164 0.62 -0.45 -16.47
N MET A 165 1.80 -0.18 -15.89
CA MET A 165 2.94 0.40 -16.62
C MET A 165 3.49 -0.58 -17.67
N ARG A 166 3.61 -1.87 -17.34
CA ARG A 166 4.05 -2.91 -18.29
C ARG A 166 3.08 -3.10 -19.46
N SER A 167 1.78 -3.00 -19.20
CA SER A 167 0.74 -3.03 -20.25
C SER A 167 0.85 -1.83 -21.21
N GLN A 168 1.47 -0.73 -20.76
CA GLN A 168 1.80 0.45 -21.57
C GLN A 168 3.23 0.41 -22.13
N SER A 169 3.89 -0.75 -22.08
CA SER A 169 5.27 -0.95 -22.56
C SER A 169 6.36 -0.16 -21.82
N ILE A 170 6.07 0.42 -20.65
CA ILE A 170 7.05 1.14 -19.82
C ILE A 170 8.00 0.16 -19.14
N LYS A 171 9.32 0.31 -19.31
CA LYS A 171 10.35 -0.65 -18.82
C LYS A 171 10.36 -0.73 -17.29
N MET A 172 10.74 -1.90 -16.75
CA MET A 172 10.86 -2.10 -15.31
C MET A 172 11.74 -1.03 -14.64
N ASP A 173 12.86 -0.67 -15.26
CA ASP A 173 13.77 0.36 -14.73
C ASP A 173 13.08 1.73 -14.64
N ASP A 174 12.25 2.08 -15.62
CA ASP A 174 11.49 3.34 -15.62
C ASP A 174 10.39 3.34 -14.55
N VAL A 175 9.73 2.18 -14.34
CA VAL A 175 8.77 2.01 -13.24
C VAL A 175 9.44 2.21 -11.89
N LEU A 176 10.65 1.67 -11.71
CA LEU A 176 11.40 1.80 -10.47
C LEU A 176 11.92 3.22 -10.26
N ASN A 177 12.38 3.88 -11.32
CA ASN A 177 12.83 5.27 -11.30
C ASN A 177 11.76 6.24 -10.76
N TYR A 178 10.48 5.92 -10.94
CA TYR A 178 9.36 6.69 -10.36
C TYR A 178 9.34 6.67 -8.82
N PHE A 179 9.91 5.63 -8.21
CA PHE A 179 9.92 5.36 -6.77
C PHE A 179 11.30 5.53 -6.11
N LEU A 180 12.34 5.99 -6.82
CA LEU A 180 13.71 6.18 -6.28
C LEU A 180 13.85 7.35 -5.29
N SER A 181 12.82 7.60 -4.49
CA SER A 181 12.85 8.50 -3.34
C SER A 181 13.33 7.72 -2.11
N ASP A 182 14.25 8.29 -1.33
CA ASP A 182 14.60 7.77 0.00
C ASP A 182 13.42 7.86 1.00
N ASP A 183 12.41 8.67 0.68
CA ASP A 183 11.13 8.72 1.40
C ASP A 183 10.18 7.62 0.87
N LEU A 184 10.16 6.48 1.56
CA LEU A 184 9.28 5.34 1.28
C LEU A 184 7.80 5.69 1.52
N ASP A 185 7.49 6.54 2.49
CA ASP A 185 6.11 6.96 2.76
C ASP A 185 5.57 7.86 1.63
N ALA A 186 6.43 8.65 0.98
CA ALA A 186 6.06 9.40 -0.22
C ALA A 186 5.66 8.49 -1.38
N ASN A 187 6.32 7.35 -1.55
CA ASN A 187 5.96 6.38 -2.58
C ASN A 187 4.56 5.82 -2.37
N ASP A 188 4.21 5.50 -1.12
CA ASP A 188 2.85 5.06 -0.80
C ASP A 188 1.82 6.15 -1.00
N ARG A 189 2.10 7.40 -0.61
CA ARG A 189 1.21 8.53 -0.88
C ARG A 189 0.92 8.69 -2.37
N LYS A 190 1.94 8.54 -3.23
CA LYS A 190 1.77 8.57 -4.70
C LYS A 190 0.83 7.47 -5.17
N LEU A 191 1.04 6.22 -4.74
CA LEU A 191 0.18 5.10 -5.14
C LEU A 191 -1.25 5.25 -4.65
N ILE A 192 -1.42 5.60 -3.38
CA ILE A 192 -2.75 5.79 -2.80
C ILE A 192 -3.49 6.89 -3.58
N ALA A 193 -2.84 8.00 -3.90
CA ALA A 193 -3.45 9.07 -4.69
C ALA A 193 -3.84 8.60 -6.12
N LEU A 194 -3.04 7.74 -6.74
CA LEU A 194 -3.31 7.20 -8.07
C LEU A 194 -4.48 6.21 -8.12
N PHE A 195 -4.74 5.49 -7.03
CA PHE A 195 -5.78 4.46 -6.93
C PHE A 195 -6.97 4.86 -6.04
N SER A 196 -6.99 6.09 -5.52
CA SER A 196 -8.14 6.64 -4.80
C SER A 196 -9.22 7.09 -5.80
N PHE A 197 -10.38 6.43 -5.76
CA PHE A 197 -11.59 6.80 -6.51
C PHE A 197 -12.56 7.63 -5.66
#